data_AF-A0A9R1VP18-F1
#
_entry.id   AF-A0A9R1VP18-F1
#
_cell.length_a   1.000
_cell.length_b   1.000
_cell.length_c   1.000
_cell.angle_alpha   90.00
_cell.angle_beta   90.00
_cell.angle_gamma   90.00
#
_symmetry.space_group_name_H-M   'P 1'
#
loop_
_entity.id
_entity.type
_entity.pdbx_description
1 polymer ?
#
loop_
_entity_poly.entity_id
_entity_poly.type
_entity_poly.pdbx_seq_one_letter_code
_entity_poly.pdbx_strand_id
1 'polypeptide(L)'
;MGVLCRHAFTIMMRFGVKEIPERYILKRWRKDVISRNYRFSSVQSDSGDCENVKLANDSYYSFESCLDIVRDDKKRLALFAEKQQMLLKEFESDYISAGLKSNTDGEVVCKLLEINIHVPKVQSNKGSGIKKRIPSAGEVAYENSKKEHRMCSGCGKRVPHNLRTCPERVGAAKSAKDS
;
A
#
# COMPACT_ATOMS: atom_id res chain seq x y z
N MET A 1 -7.15 -3.44 5.56
CA MET A 1 -8.46 -2.99 6.08
C MET A 1 -8.52 -3.18 7.58
N GLY A 2 -9.01 -2.18 8.31
CA GLY A 2 -8.59 -1.85 9.68
C GLY A 2 -9.22 -2.62 10.85
N VAL A 3 -8.40 -2.77 11.89
CA VAL A 3 -8.77 -3.13 13.27
C VAL A 3 -9.48 -1.95 13.96
N LEU A 4 -10.10 -2.21 15.13
CA LEU A 4 -10.63 -1.14 15.98
C LEU A 4 -9.54 -0.10 16.28
N CYS A 5 -9.91 1.17 16.25
CA CYS A 5 -8.99 2.25 16.57
C CYS A 5 -8.69 2.25 18.08
N ARG A 6 -7.53 2.82 18.44
CA ARG A 6 -7.13 2.98 19.85
C ARG A 6 -8.20 3.68 20.70
N HIS A 7 -8.92 4.66 20.14
CA HIS A 7 -9.98 5.37 20.85
C HIS A 7 -11.12 4.45 21.30
N ALA A 8 -11.55 3.52 20.44
CA ALA A 8 -12.61 2.57 20.78
C ALA A 8 -12.19 1.66 21.93
N PHE A 9 -10.95 1.16 21.92
CA PHE A 9 -10.42 0.35 23.02
C PHE A 9 -10.33 1.11 24.34
N THR A 10 -9.86 2.36 24.32
CA THR A 10 -9.80 3.20 25.52
C THR A 10 -11.17 3.40 26.16
N ILE A 11 -12.21 3.62 25.33
CA ILE A 11 -13.58 3.77 25.81
C ILE A 11 -14.06 2.45 26.45
N MET A 12 -13.90 1.32 25.76
CA MET A 12 -14.31 0.01 26.28
C MET A 12 -13.64 -0.32 27.63
N MET A 13 -12.35 -0.03 27.76
CA MET A 13 -11.61 -0.24 29.01
C MET A 13 -12.13 0.64 30.16
N ARG A 14 -12.47 1.91 29.88
CA ARG A 14 -13.05 2.83 30.89
C ARG A 14 -14.41 2.37 31.38
N PHE A 15 -15.20 1.74 30.52
CA PHE A 15 -16.50 1.17 30.87
C PHE A 15 -16.42 -0.25 31.45
N GLY A 16 -15.22 -0.78 31.70
CA GLY A 16 -15.02 -2.10 32.29
C GLY A 16 -15.47 -3.26 31.38
N VAL A 17 -15.55 -3.02 30.07
CA VAL A 17 -15.88 -4.06 29.10
C VAL A 17 -14.68 -5.00 28.97
N LYS A 18 -14.80 -6.21 29.52
CA LYS A 18 -13.73 -7.22 29.50
C LYS A 18 -13.65 -7.95 28.16
N GLU A 19 -14.79 -8.15 27.50
CA GLU A 19 -14.89 -8.92 26.26
C GLU A 19 -15.89 -8.25 25.30
N ILE A 20 -15.57 -8.26 24.01
CA ILE A 20 -16.46 -7.78 22.95
C ILE A 20 -17.40 -8.94 22.59
N PRO A 21 -18.72 -8.80 22.71
CA PRO A 21 -19.65 -9.85 22.34
C PRO A 21 -19.50 -10.27 20.87
N GLU A 22 -19.61 -11.57 20.59
CA GLU A 22 -19.35 -12.14 19.26
C GLU A 22 -20.19 -11.48 18.14
N ARG A 23 -21.42 -11.08 18.44
CA ARG A 23 -22.32 -10.35 17.52
C ARG A 23 -21.74 -9.03 16.99
N TYR A 24 -20.77 -8.43 17.68
CA TYR A 24 -20.09 -7.20 17.24
C TYR A 24 -18.70 -7.46 16.64
N ILE A 25 -18.22 -8.70 16.69
CA ILE A 25 -16.95 -9.10 16.07
C ILE A 25 -17.21 -9.35 14.59
N LEU A 26 -16.76 -8.42 13.76
CA LEU A 26 -16.87 -8.58 12.31
C LEU A 26 -15.99 -9.73 11.83
N LYS A 27 -16.47 -10.51 10.86
CA LYS A 27 -15.73 -11.65 10.27
C LYS A 27 -14.31 -11.28 9.83
N ARG A 28 -14.08 -10.05 9.35
CA ARG A 28 -12.74 -9.55 8.96
C ARG A 28 -11.74 -9.38 10.13
N TRP A 29 -12.22 -9.40 11.38
CA TRP A 29 -11.40 -9.27 12.60
C TRP A 29 -11.09 -10.62 13.24
N ARG A 30 -11.69 -11.71 12.77
CA ARG A 30 -11.44 -13.06 13.31
C ARG A 30 -10.29 -13.73 12.56
N LYS A 31 -9.50 -14.54 13.28
CA LYS A 31 -8.31 -15.25 12.77
C LYS A 31 -8.67 -16.52 11.98
N ASP A 32 -9.86 -17.06 12.19
CA ASP A 32 -10.41 -18.28 11.59
C ASP A 32 -11.05 -18.06 10.21
N VAL A 33 -11.23 -16.80 9.81
CA VAL A 33 -11.64 -16.47 8.45
C VAL A 33 -10.39 -16.51 7.59
N ILE A 34 -10.23 -17.62 6.85
CA ILE A 34 -9.29 -17.75 5.74
C ILE A 34 -9.25 -16.43 4.99
N SER A 35 -8.06 -15.86 4.95
CA SER A 35 -7.82 -14.47 4.60
C SER A 35 -8.52 -14.08 3.30
N ARG A 36 -9.47 -13.14 3.40
CA ARG A 36 -9.99 -12.38 2.25
C ARG A 36 -8.85 -11.65 1.49
N ASN A 37 -7.62 -11.65 2.02
CA ASN A 37 -6.42 -11.14 1.35
C ASN A 37 -5.85 -12.08 0.28
N TYR A 38 -6.48 -13.22 -0.03
CA TYR A 38 -6.18 -13.96 -1.26
C TYR A 38 -6.91 -13.41 -2.49
N ARG A 39 -7.61 -12.26 -2.37
CA ARG A 39 -7.60 -11.35 -3.50
C ARG A 39 -6.18 -10.83 -3.60
N PHE A 40 -5.41 -11.36 -4.54
CA PHE A 40 -4.23 -10.70 -5.07
C PHE A 40 -4.67 -9.34 -5.63
N SER A 41 -4.87 -8.40 -4.73
CA SER A 41 -5.28 -7.04 -5.05
C SER A 41 -4.11 -6.46 -5.83
N SER A 42 -4.37 -6.12 -7.09
CA SER A 42 -3.54 -5.40 -8.05
C SER A 42 -3.14 -3.99 -7.59
N VAL A 43 -3.06 -3.76 -6.28
CA VAL A 43 -2.79 -2.47 -5.67
C VAL A 43 -1.50 -2.59 -4.89
N GLN A 44 -0.42 -2.17 -5.57
CA GLN A 44 0.97 -1.99 -5.13
C GLN A 44 1.95 -3.12 -5.46
N SER A 45 2.45 -3.09 -6.69
CA SER A 45 3.90 -3.10 -6.89
C SER A 45 4.23 -2.39 -8.20
N ASP A 46 4.84 -1.21 -8.10
CA ASP A 46 5.37 -0.43 -9.23
C ASP A 46 6.73 -0.99 -9.70
N SER A 47 6.95 -2.30 -9.55
CA SER A 47 8.18 -2.97 -9.96
C SER A 47 8.00 -4.50 -10.03
N GLY A 48 8.13 -5.05 -11.23
CA GLY A 48 8.61 -6.42 -11.50
C GLY A 48 7.68 -7.62 -11.31
N ASP A 49 6.77 -7.62 -10.34
CA ASP A 49 6.10 -8.86 -9.87
C ASP A 49 4.66 -9.07 -10.37
N CYS A 50 4.28 -8.48 -11.52
CA CYS A 50 2.91 -8.62 -12.03
C CYS A 50 2.59 -10.03 -12.56
N GLU A 51 3.58 -10.76 -13.04
CA GLU A 51 3.40 -12.08 -13.65
C GLU A 51 3.13 -13.17 -12.61
N ASN A 52 3.89 -13.18 -11.51
CA ASN A 52 3.66 -14.08 -10.37
C ASN A 52 2.26 -13.87 -9.76
N VAL A 53 1.84 -12.62 -9.65
CA VAL A 53 0.50 -12.25 -9.20
C VAL A 53 -0.59 -12.76 -10.15
N LYS A 54 -0.36 -12.66 -11.46
CA LYS A 54 -1.29 -13.19 -12.47
C LYS A 54 -1.35 -14.72 -12.40
N LEU A 55 -0.20 -15.39 -12.38
CA LEU A 55 -0.10 -16.85 -12.33
C LEU A 55 -0.78 -17.43 -11.09
N ALA A 56 -0.61 -16.78 -9.94
CA ALA A 56 -1.24 -17.22 -8.70
C ALA A 56 -2.77 -17.01 -8.71
N ASN A 57 -3.26 -15.92 -9.32
CA ASN A 57 -4.69 -15.72 -9.57
C ASN A 57 -5.25 -16.80 -10.53
N ASP A 58 -4.58 -17.01 -11.66
CA ASP A 58 -5.01 -17.97 -12.68
C ASP A 58 -5.06 -19.39 -12.10
N SER A 59 -4.08 -19.75 -11.26
CA SER A 59 -4.05 -21.02 -10.52
C SER A 59 -5.23 -21.16 -9.56
N TYR A 60 -5.55 -20.10 -8.81
CA TYR A 60 -6.68 -20.09 -7.88
C TYR A 60 -8.03 -20.27 -8.61
N TYR A 61 -8.28 -19.51 -9.68
CA TYR A 61 -9.54 -19.61 -10.41
C TYR A 61 -9.67 -20.95 -11.15
N SER A 62 -8.57 -21.50 -11.65
CA SER A 62 -8.55 -22.84 -12.25
C SER A 62 -8.92 -23.91 -11.23
N PHE A 63 -8.41 -23.79 -9.99
CA PHE A 63 -8.75 -24.68 -8.89
C PHE A 63 -10.23 -24.58 -8.49
N GLU A 64 -10.74 -23.35 -8.32
CA GLU A 64 -12.15 -23.10 -8.00
C GLU A 64 -13.08 -23.66 -9.08
N SER A 65 -12.73 -23.47 -10.36
CA SER A 65 -13.47 -24.01 -11.49
C SER A 65 -13.48 -25.54 -11.48
N CYS A 66 -12.35 -26.19 -11.18
CA CYS A 66 -12.29 -27.64 -11.03
C CYS A 66 -13.21 -28.13 -9.91
N LEU A 67 -13.21 -27.44 -8.77
CA LEU A 67 -14.10 -27.77 -7.65
C LEU A 67 -15.57 -27.70 -8.06
N ASP A 68 -15.99 -26.64 -8.75
CA ASP A 68 -17.37 -26.50 -9.18
C ASP A 68 -17.82 -27.61 -10.15
N ILE A 69 -16.91 -28.11 -10.99
CA ILE A 69 -17.19 -29.22 -11.91
C ILE A 69 -17.33 -30.55 -11.15
N VAL A 70 -16.50 -30.79 -10.15
CA VAL A 70 -16.40 -32.11 -9.50
C VAL A 70 -17.19 -32.23 -8.20
N ARG A 71 -17.71 -31.13 -7.63
CA ARG A 71 -18.31 -31.08 -6.29
C ARG A 71 -19.46 -32.08 -6.07
N ASP A 72 -20.26 -32.33 -7.10
CA ASP A 72 -21.46 -33.17 -7.01
C ASP A 72 -21.17 -34.65 -7.33
N ASP A 73 -19.97 -34.98 -7.82
CA ASP A 73 -19.51 -36.35 -8.06
C ASP A 73 -18.49 -36.75 -6.98
N LYS A 74 -18.95 -37.51 -5.99
CA LYS A 74 -18.13 -37.96 -4.86
C LYS A 74 -16.85 -38.71 -5.29
N LYS A 75 -16.89 -39.49 -6.37
CA LYS A 75 -15.71 -40.23 -6.84
C LYS A 75 -14.69 -39.28 -7.46
N ARG A 76 -15.16 -38.34 -8.28
CA ARG A 76 -14.31 -37.31 -8.89
C ARG A 76 -13.76 -36.33 -7.85
N LEU A 77 -14.55 -35.96 -6.86
CA LEU A 77 -14.12 -35.11 -5.75
C LEU A 77 -13.04 -35.81 -4.91
N ALA A 78 -13.20 -37.09 -4.60
CA ALA A 78 -12.19 -37.88 -3.91
C ALA A 78 -10.87 -37.96 -4.69
N LEU A 79 -10.95 -38.24 -6.00
CA LEU A 79 -9.79 -38.25 -6.89
C LEU A 79 -9.12 -36.86 -6.96
N PHE A 80 -9.90 -35.79 -6.99
CA PHE A 80 -9.37 -34.43 -7.01
C PHE A 80 -8.64 -34.08 -5.71
N ALA A 81 -9.20 -34.46 -4.56
CA ALA A 81 -8.56 -34.28 -3.26
C ALA A 81 -7.26 -35.10 -3.14
N GLU A 82 -7.23 -36.33 -3.63
CA GLU A 82 -6.01 -37.15 -3.67
C GLU A 82 -4.92 -36.49 -4.49
N LYS A 83 -5.24 -35.99 -5.69
CA LYS A 83 -4.29 -35.26 -6.54
C LYS A 83 -3.74 -34.00 -5.86
N GLN A 84 -4.57 -33.25 -5.14
CA GLN A 84 -4.10 -32.09 -4.37
C GLN A 84 -3.10 -32.50 -3.29
N GLN A 85 -3.37 -33.59 -2.57
CA GLN A 85 -2.45 -34.09 -1.54
C GLN A 85 -1.12 -34.56 -2.15
N MET A 86 -1.14 -35.16 -3.33
CA MET A 86 0.08 -35.54 -4.04
C MET A 86 0.93 -34.31 -4.41
N LEU A 87 0.31 -33.28 -4.99
CA LEU A 87 0.98 -32.02 -5.33
C LEU A 87 1.56 -31.33 -4.08
N LEU A 88 0.81 -31.29 -2.98
CA LEU A 88 1.30 -30.73 -1.72
C LEU A 88 2.56 -31.47 -1.23
N LYS A 89 2.54 -32.80 -1.24
CA LYS A 89 3.71 -33.63 -0.85
C LYS A 89 4.90 -33.43 -1.77
N GLU A 90 4.68 -33.25 -3.07
CA GLU A 90 5.72 -32.96 -4.06
C GLU A 90 6.43 -31.64 -3.71
N PHE A 91 5.67 -30.56 -3.53
CA PHE A 91 6.25 -29.26 -3.17
C PHE A 91 6.88 -29.23 -1.77
N GLU A 92 6.34 -29.99 -0.81
CA GLU A 92 6.96 -30.15 0.52
C GLU A 92 8.29 -30.92 0.45
N SER A 93 8.36 -31.98 -0.38
CA SER A 93 9.59 -32.76 -0.60
C SER A 93 10.69 -31.91 -1.25
N ASP A 94 10.33 -31.06 -2.21
CA ASP A 94 11.27 -30.12 -2.85
C ASP A 94 11.79 -29.07 -1.85
N TYR A 95 10.93 -28.60 -0.94
CA TYR A 95 11.33 -27.68 0.12
C TYR A 95 12.27 -28.32 1.16
N ILE A 96 12.00 -29.58 1.57
CA ILE A 96 12.84 -30.30 2.55
C ILE A 96 14.18 -30.74 1.93
N SER A 97 14.20 -31.15 0.66
CA SER A 97 15.44 -31.57 -0.02
C SER A 97 16.43 -30.41 -0.24
N ALA A 98 15.92 -29.17 -0.36
CA ALA A 98 16.73 -27.96 -0.46
C ALA A 98 17.31 -27.49 0.89
N GLY A 99 16.84 -28.01 2.03
CA GLY A 99 17.38 -27.61 3.32
C GLY A 99 16.79 -28.33 4.52
N LEU A 100 17.26 -29.55 4.82
CA LEU A 100 17.65 -30.01 6.17
C LEU A 100 18.19 -31.44 6.11
N LYS A 101 19.52 -31.62 6.06
CA LYS A 101 20.13 -32.87 6.52
C LYS A 101 20.55 -32.69 7.97
N SER A 102 19.70 -33.08 8.92
CA SER A 102 20.18 -33.55 10.22
C SER A 102 19.13 -34.43 10.87
N ASN A 103 19.59 -35.60 11.30
CA ASN A 103 18.86 -36.71 11.89
C ASN A 103 18.16 -36.38 13.23
N THR A 104 17.41 -37.39 13.68
CA THR A 104 16.88 -37.68 15.02
C THR A 104 15.54 -37.05 15.42
N ASP A 105 14.52 -37.92 15.36
CA ASP A 105 13.45 -38.21 16.32
C ASP A 105 12.79 -37.06 17.09
N GLY A 106 11.48 -36.96 16.88
CA GLY A 106 10.54 -36.44 17.86
C GLY A 106 10.17 -34.98 17.68
N GLU A 107 8.87 -34.75 17.51
CA GLU A 107 8.17 -33.49 17.70
C GLU A 107 8.32 -32.46 16.56
N VAL A 108 7.29 -32.41 15.71
CA VAL A 108 7.05 -31.34 14.74
C VAL A 108 6.68 -30.07 15.49
N VAL A 109 7.67 -29.44 16.11
CA VAL A 109 7.65 -28.02 16.40
C VAL A 109 8.06 -27.34 15.11
N CYS A 110 7.13 -26.62 14.48
CA CYS A 110 7.46 -25.68 13.43
C CYS A 110 8.62 -24.80 13.93
N LYS A 111 9.84 -25.09 13.48
CA LYS A 111 10.95 -24.15 13.54
C LYS A 111 10.51 -22.96 12.70
N LEU A 112 9.85 -21.99 13.35
CA LEU A 112 9.90 -20.62 12.89
C LEU A 112 11.39 -20.34 12.73
N LEU A 113 11.81 -20.15 11.49
CA LEU A 113 13.06 -19.49 11.16
C LEU A 113 13.21 -18.34 12.16
N GLU A 114 14.34 -18.24 12.85
CA GLU A 114 14.68 -17.06 13.64
C GLU A 114 14.75 -15.87 12.68
N ILE A 115 13.58 -15.30 12.39
CA ILE A 115 13.47 -14.03 11.71
C ILE A 115 13.93 -13.04 12.77
N ASN A 116 15.16 -12.60 12.65
CA ASN A 116 15.69 -11.50 13.41
C ASN A 116 14.94 -10.24 12.96
N ILE A 117 13.77 -10.01 13.54
CA ILE A 117 12.94 -8.84 13.27
C ILE A 117 13.69 -7.65 13.84
N HIS A 118 14.49 -7.01 13.00
CA HIS A 118 14.98 -5.67 13.30
C HIS A 118 13.76 -4.76 13.42
N VAL A 119 13.48 -4.33 14.66
CA VAL A 119 12.48 -3.29 14.93
C VAL A 119 12.87 -2.09 14.05
N PRO A 120 12.00 -1.64 13.13
CA PRO A 120 12.28 -0.47 12.32
C PRO A 120 12.60 0.69 13.26
N LYS A 121 13.72 1.37 13.03
CA LYS A 121 14.11 2.57 13.77
C LYS A 121 13.00 3.60 13.57
N VAL A 122 12.11 3.71 14.57
CA VAL A 122 10.96 4.60 14.71
C VAL A 122 10.36 5.04 13.36
N GLN A 123 9.37 4.30 12.87
CA GLN A 123 8.52 4.83 11.81
C GLN A 123 7.56 5.84 12.42
N SER A 124 7.62 7.08 11.91
CA SER A 124 6.75 8.19 12.32
C SER A 124 5.29 7.73 12.44
N ASN A 125 4.71 7.87 13.62
CA ASN A 125 3.30 7.56 13.85
C ASN A 125 2.40 8.52 13.04
N LYS A 126 1.19 8.05 12.71
CA LYS A 126 0.19 8.87 12.02
C LYS A 126 -0.18 10.05 12.92
N GLY A 127 0.14 11.27 12.50
CA GLY A 127 -0.06 12.49 13.29
C GLY A 127 1.21 13.07 13.93
N SER A 128 2.39 12.46 13.73
CA SER A 128 3.67 13.10 14.04
C SER A 128 3.77 14.38 13.19
N GLY A 129 3.57 15.52 13.83
CA GLY A 129 3.73 16.82 13.20
C GLY A 129 5.09 16.92 12.52
N ILE A 130 5.07 17.49 11.31
CA ILE A 130 6.24 17.89 10.52
C ILE A 130 6.96 16.73 9.82
N LYS A 131 6.28 16.10 8.87
CA LYS A 131 6.92 15.85 7.56
C LYS A 131 6.29 16.85 6.60
N LYS A 132 7.12 17.73 6.02
CA LYS A 132 6.65 18.72 5.02
C LYS A 132 5.76 17.97 4.02
N ARG A 133 4.53 18.43 3.86
CA ARG A 133 3.56 17.89 2.90
C ARG A 133 4.28 17.64 1.58
N ILE A 134 4.21 16.42 1.05
CA ILE A 134 4.70 16.14 -0.31
C ILE A 134 3.76 16.88 -1.27
N PRO A 135 4.26 17.86 -2.04
CA PRO A 135 3.42 18.60 -2.98
C PRO A 135 2.98 17.68 -4.12
N SER A 136 1.77 17.89 -4.62
CA SER A 136 1.29 17.17 -5.80
C SER A 136 2.08 17.57 -7.06
N ALA A 137 2.07 16.73 -8.10
CA ALA A 137 2.70 17.06 -9.38
C ALA A 137 2.18 18.39 -9.96
N GLY A 138 0.88 18.69 -9.75
CA GLY A 138 0.28 19.97 -10.15
C GLY A 138 0.81 21.17 -9.35
N GLU A 139 1.05 21.02 -8.05
CA GLU A 139 1.63 22.09 -7.21
C GLU A 139 3.08 22.37 -7.57
N VAL A 140 3.88 21.33 -7.83
CA VAL A 140 5.27 21.46 -8.29
C VAL A 140 5.30 22.12 -9.67
N ALA A 141 4.45 21.67 -10.60
CA ALA A 141 4.34 22.27 -11.92
C ALA A 141 3.89 23.74 -11.85
N TYR A 142 2.92 24.07 -10.99
CA TYR A 142 2.46 25.44 -10.81
C TYR A 142 3.56 26.36 -10.26
N GLU A 143 4.28 25.93 -9.23
CA GLU A 143 5.37 26.71 -8.63
C GLU A 143 6.51 26.91 -9.63
N ASN A 144 6.88 25.88 -10.39
CA ASN A 144 7.88 25.98 -11.46
C ASN A 144 7.37 26.77 -12.67
N SER A 145 6.06 26.90 -12.86
CA SER A 145 5.46 27.67 -13.95
C SER A 145 5.33 29.16 -13.65
N LYS A 146 5.73 29.62 -12.44
CA LYS A 146 5.79 31.04 -12.12
C LYS A 146 6.76 31.74 -13.07
N LYS A 147 6.21 32.24 -14.17
CA LYS A 147 6.97 32.95 -15.20
C LYS A 147 7.58 34.19 -14.58
N GLU A 148 8.88 34.36 -14.80
CA GLU A 148 9.57 35.60 -14.46
C GLU A 148 8.83 36.79 -15.09
N HIS A 149 8.75 37.92 -14.36
CA HIS A 149 8.10 39.10 -14.89
C HIS A 149 8.73 39.52 -16.21
N ARG A 150 7.88 39.91 -17.17
CA ARG A 150 8.35 40.43 -18.46
C ARG A 150 9.22 41.67 -18.20
N MET A 151 10.29 41.81 -19.00
CA MET A 151 11.14 42.99 -18.95
C MET A 151 10.34 44.21 -19.44
N CYS A 152 10.32 45.27 -18.63
CA CYS A 152 9.70 46.52 -19.01
C CYS A 152 10.62 47.28 -19.98
N SER A 153 10.16 47.52 -21.21
CA SER A 153 10.94 48.27 -22.21
C SER A 153 11.17 49.74 -21.86
N GLY A 154 10.53 50.26 -20.80
CA GLY A 154 10.69 51.64 -20.33
C GLY A 154 11.87 51.83 -19.39
N CYS A 155 12.08 50.89 -18.45
CA CYS A 155 13.12 50.97 -17.42
C CYS A 155 14.17 49.84 -17.54
N GLY A 156 13.99 48.90 -18.48
CA GLY A 156 14.89 47.77 -18.71
C GLY A 156 14.88 46.69 -17.62
N LYS A 157 14.01 46.79 -16.61
CA LYS A 157 13.97 45.88 -15.44
C LYS A 157 12.87 44.83 -15.60
N ARG A 158 13.03 43.66 -14.96
CA ARG A 158 12.00 42.60 -14.88
C ARG A 158 11.13 42.80 -13.65
N VAL A 159 9.96 43.39 -13.86
CA VAL A 159 9.14 43.97 -12.79
C VAL A 159 7.65 43.84 -13.14
N PRO A 160 6.74 43.84 -12.15
CA PRO A 160 5.30 43.67 -12.36
C PRO A 160 4.61 44.94 -12.89
N HIS A 161 5.17 45.57 -13.92
CA HIS A 161 4.55 46.68 -14.66
C HIS A 161 4.97 46.63 -16.14
N ASN A 162 4.22 47.33 -17.00
CA ASN A 162 4.52 47.38 -18.43
C ASN A 162 4.96 48.80 -18.85
N LEU A 163 5.25 49.00 -20.13
CA LEU A 163 5.71 50.29 -20.66
C LEU A 163 4.77 51.47 -20.33
N ARG A 164 3.45 51.22 -20.31
CA ARG A 164 2.42 52.25 -20.07
C ARG A 164 2.29 52.59 -18.59
N THR A 165 2.61 51.66 -17.70
CA THR A 165 2.54 51.82 -16.25
C THR A 165 3.91 51.99 -15.60
N CYS A 166 4.96 52.16 -16.40
CA CYS A 166 6.33 52.33 -15.92
C CYS A 166 6.48 53.67 -15.16
N PRO A 167 6.83 53.66 -13.87
CA PRO A 167 6.97 54.88 -13.07
C PRO A 167 8.02 55.84 -13.61
N GLU A 168 9.12 55.32 -14.16
CA GLU A 168 10.20 56.13 -14.75
C GLU A 168 9.70 56.90 -16.00
N ARG A 169 8.77 56.33 -16.77
CA ARG A 169 8.12 57.02 -17.91
C ARG A 169 7.01 57.97 -17.48
N VAL A 170 6.16 57.55 -16.56
CA VAL A 170 5.06 58.39 -16.05
C VAL A 170 5.62 59.60 -15.30
N GLY A 171 6.76 59.44 -14.61
CA GLY A 171 7.53 60.53 -14.02
C GLY A 171 8.13 61.47 -15.07
N ALA A 172 8.82 60.93 -16.08
CA ALA A 172 9.42 61.73 -17.15
C ALA A 172 8.39 62.53 -17.98
N ALA A 173 7.19 61.99 -18.20
CA ALA A 173 6.11 62.67 -18.90
C ALA A 173 5.46 63.80 -18.08
N LYS A 174 5.56 63.76 -16.74
CA LYS A 174 5.10 64.84 -15.85
C LYS A 174 6.11 65.98 -15.79
N SER A 175 7.41 65.66 -15.66
CA SER A 175 8.47 66.68 -15.66
C SER A 175 8.62 67.44 -16.98
N ALA A 176 8.25 66.84 -18.12
CA ALA A 176 8.25 67.51 -19.43
C ALA A 176 7.04 68.43 -19.67
N LYS A 177 6.05 68.46 -18.77
CA LYS A 177 4.84 69.28 -18.89
C LYS A 177 4.87 70.53 -18.00
N ASP A 178 5.83 70.59 -17.08
CA ASP A 178 6.07 71.69 -16.14
C ASP A 178 7.34 72.50 -16.50
N SER A 179 7.75 72.47 -17.77
CA SER A 179 8.83 73.30 -18.34
C SER A 179 8.37 74.02 -19.60
#